data_AF-A0A958K163-F1
#
_entry.id   AF-A0A958K163-F1
#
_cell.length_a   1.000
_cell.length_b   1.000
_cell.length_c   1.000
_cell.angle_alpha   90.00
_cell.angle_beta   90.00
_cell.angle_gamma   90.00
#
_symmetry.space_group_name_H-M   'P 1'
#
loop_
_entity.id
_entity.type
_entity.pdbx_description
1 polymer ?
#
loop_
_entity_poly.entity_id
_entity_poly.type
_entity_poly.pdbx_seq_one_letter_code
_entity_poly.pdbx_strand_id
1 'polypeptide(L)'
;MKRKNSPALRSKTVPADPEALEIYQYAALADATNTQRAYASDWKQFLGWCKKRKKDPLPANPDDIALYIRHCAEKQGLKISTVQRRLSAISEA
;
A
#
# COMPACT_ATOMS: atom_id res chain seq x y z
N MET A 1 4.25 -20.12 -10.30
CA MET A 1 3.06 -19.49 -10.91
C MET A 1 2.11 -18.99 -9.81
N LYS A 2 1.60 -17.76 -9.96
CA LYS A 2 0.52 -17.09 -9.18
C LYS A 2 0.80 -16.73 -7.71
N ARG A 3 1.36 -15.53 -7.49
CA ARG A 3 1.10 -14.77 -6.24
C ARG A 3 -0.01 -13.77 -6.52
N LYS A 4 -1.22 -14.11 -6.08
CA LYS A 4 -2.44 -13.32 -6.19
C LYS A 4 -2.28 -12.07 -5.32
N ASN A 5 -1.94 -10.94 -5.92
CA ASN A 5 -2.06 -9.63 -5.27
C ASN A 5 -3.29 -8.93 -5.84
N SER A 6 -4.45 -9.44 -5.46
CA SER A 6 -5.76 -8.83 -5.69
C SER A 6 -6.40 -8.64 -4.32
N PRO A 7 -7.01 -7.49 -4.01
CA PRO A 7 -7.78 -7.32 -2.78
C PRO A 7 -9.01 -8.23 -2.91
N ALA A 8 -8.88 -9.47 -2.45
CA ALA A 8 -9.91 -10.49 -2.55
C ALA A 8 -10.94 -10.29 -1.45
N LEU A 9 -11.75 -9.24 -1.59
CA LEU A 9 -13.13 -9.22 -1.12
C LEU A 9 -14.03 -9.21 -2.35
N ARG A 10 -13.96 -10.32 -3.11
CA ARG A 10 -14.94 -10.64 -4.14
C ARG A 10 -15.54 -12.02 -3.86
N SER A 11 -16.22 -12.14 -2.73
CA SER A 11 -17.30 -13.10 -2.50
C SER A 11 -18.33 -12.43 -1.59
N LYS A 12 -19.45 -12.02 -2.17
CA LYS A 12 -20.56 -11.35 -1.47
C LYS A 12 -21.43 -12.38 -0.74
N THR A 13 -20.88 -13.06 0.27
CA THR A 13 -21.67 -13.93 1.15
C THR A 13 -21.24 -13.67 2.58
N VAL A 14 -21.98 -12.79 3.25
CA VAL A 14 -21.89 -12.62 4.70
C VAL A 14 -22.36 -13.94 5.33
N PRO A 15 -21.58 -14.56 6.23
CA PRO A 15 -21.99 -15.78 6.90
C PRO A 15 -23.29 -15.56 7.69
N ALA A 16 -24.24 -16.48 7.59
CA ALA A 16 -25.49 -16.43 8.35
C ALA A 16 -25.31 -16.91 9.80
N ASP A 17 -24.26 -17.70 10.06
CA ASP A 17 -23.88 -18.16 11.38
C ASP A 17 -23.24 -17.01 12.20
N PRO A 18 -23.74 -16.72 13.42
CA PRO A 18 -23.23 -15.63 14.25
C PRO A 18 -21.73 -15.74 14.57
N GLU A 19 -21.20 -16.95 14.79
CA GLU A 19 -19.78 -17.15 15.10
C GLU A 19 -18.91 -16.88 13.86
N ALA A 20 -19.32 -17.40 12.70
CA ALA A 20 -18.66 -17.08 11.43
C ALA A 20 -18.74 -15.59 11.06
N LEU A 21 -19.83 -14.89 11.42
CA LEU A 21 -19.96 -13.44 11.20
C LEU A 21 -18.95 -12.64 12.04
N GLU A 22 -18.75 -13.00 13.30
CA GLU A 22 -17.77 -12.36 14.18
C GLU A 22 -16.34 -12.54 13.65
N ILE A 23 -15.98 -13.76 13.25
CA ILE A 23 -14.68 -14.06 12.65
C ILE A 23 -14.47 -13.23 11.38
N TYR A 24 -15.50 -13.13 10.53
CA TYR A 24 -15.43 -12.36 9.29
C TYR A 24 -15.25 -10.86 9.55
N GLN A 25 -15.99 -10.29 10.51
CA GLN A 25 -15.85 -8.89 10.90
C GLN A 25 -14.46 -8.61 11.48
N TYR A 26 -13.97 -9.47 12.37
CA TYR A 26 -12.63 -9.35 12.92
C TYR A 26 -11.55 -9.38 11.84
N ALA A 27 -11.63 -10.34 10.90
CA ALA A 27 -10.70 -10.43 9.77
C ALA A 27 -10.73 -9.16 8.90
N ALA A 28 -11.93 -8.63 8.60
CA ALA A 28 -12.07 -7.40 7.82
C ALA A 28 -11.48 -6.17 8.54
N LEU A 29 -11.69 -6.04 9.85
CA LEU A 29 -11.11 -4.97 10.67
C LEU A 29 -9.58 -5.08 10.76
N ALA A 30 -9.06 -6.30 10.93
CA ALA A 30 -7.64 -6.57 10.95
C ALA A 30 -6.99 -6.22 9.59
N ASP A 31 -7.62 -6.58 8.47
CA ASP A 31 -7.14 -6.26 7.13
C ASP A 31 -7.17 -4.75 6.84
N ALA A 32 -8.20 -4.04 7.27
CA ALA A 32 -8.26 -2.59 7.17
C ALA A 32 -7.12 -1.94 7.95
N THR A 33 -6.89 -2.38 9.19
CA THR A 33 -5.79 -1.91 10.04
C THR A 33 -4.43 -2.19 9.42
N ASN A 34 -4.23 -3.39 8.86
CA ASN A 34 -3.01 -3.77 8.17
C ASN A 34 -2.78 -2.91 6.93
N THR A 35 -3.83 -2.64 6.14
CA THR A 35 -3.75 -1.79 4.95
C THR A 35 -3.37 -0.35 5.30
N GLN A 36 -4.00 0.24 6.31
CA GLN A 36 -3.66 1.58 6.81
C GLN A 36 -2.21 1.66 7.27
N ARG A 37 -1.75 0.69 8.07
CA ARG A 37 -0.35 0.62 8.51
C ARG A 37 0.62 0.49 7.34
N ALA A 38 0.24 -0.29 6.32
CA ALA A 38 1.05 -0.50 5.14
C ALA A 38 1.18 0.79 4.30
N TYR A 39 0.10 1.58 4.16
CA TYR A 39 0.14 2.88 3.48
C TYR A 39 0.93 3.92 4.28
N ALA A 40 0.72 4.00 5.60
CA ALA A 40 1.48 4.89 6.46
C ALA A 40 3.00 4.60 6.41
N SER A 41 3.37 3.31 6.38
CA SER A 41 4.76 2.88 6.22
C SER A 41 5.33 3.31 4.87
N ASP A 42 4.57 3.11 3.78
CA ASP A 42 4.99 3.51 2.44
C ASP A 42 5.18 5.03 2.33
N TRP A 43 4.27 5.81 2.90
CA TRP A 43 4.38 7.26 2.96
C TRP A 43 5.65 7.69 3.71
N LYS A 44 5.93 7.08 4.87
CA LYS A 44 7.16 7.34 5.64
C LYS A 44 8.42 7.06 4.82
N GLN A 45 8.41 6.01 4.00
CA GLN A 45 9.54 5.68 3.12
C GLN A 45 9.73 6.74 2.02
N PHE A 46 8.65 7.26 1.45
CA PHE A 46 8.70 8.37 0.50
C PHE A 46 9.24 9.65 1.14
N LEU A 47 8.73 10.03 2.31
CA LEU A 47 9.22 11.19 3.07
C LEU A 47 10.72 11.07 3.38
N GLY A 48 11.18 9.88 3.81
CA GLY A 48 12.59 9.61 4.07
C GLY A 48 13.45 9.73 2.81
N TRP A 49 12.93 9.34 1.65
CA TRP A 49 13.61 9.49 0.36
C TRP A 49 13.69 10.96 -0.08
N CYS A 50 12.61 11.72 0.09
CA CYS A 50 12.54 13.15 -0.21
C CYS A 50 13.54 13.93 0.65
N LYS A 51 13.55 13.68 1.97
CA LYS A 51 14.49 14.31 2.92
C LYS A 51 15.95 14.09 2.53
N LYS A 52 16.33 12.88 2.13
CA LYS A 52 17.70 12.57 1.69
C LYS A 52 18.12 13.31 0.42
N ARG A 53 17.15 13.74 -0.40
CA ARG A 53 17.38 14.45 -1.67
C ARG A 53 17.05 15.93 -1.59
N LYS A 54 16.69 16.45 -0.41
CA LYS A 54 16.24 17.83 -0.21
C LYS A 54 15.10 18.20 -1.18
N LYS A 55 14.15 17.27 -1.36
CA LYS A 55 12.95 17.47 -2.18
C LYS A 55 11.76 17.70 -1.27
N ASP A 56 10.85 18.54 -1.72
CA ASP A 56 9.59 18.77 -1.02
C ASP A 56 8.62 17.61 -1.32
N PRO A 57 8.12 16.93 -0.29
CA PRO A 57 7.22 15.79 -0.50
C PRO A 57 5.83 16.22 -0.93
N LEU A 58 5.43 17.47 -0.66
CA LEU A 58 4.15 18.05 -1.08
C LEU A 58 4.30 19.54 -1.42
N PRO A 59 3.71 20.02 -2.54
CA PRO A 59 3.06 19.23 -3.58
C PRO A 59 4.10 18.39 -4.36
N ALA A 60 3.88 17.08 -4.44
CA ALA A 60 4.84 16.17 -5.06
C ALA A 60 4.91 16.43 -6.57
N ASN A 61 6.07 16.86 -7.07
CA ASN A 61 6.30 16.99 -8.50
C ASN A 61 6.21 15.60 -9.17
N PRO A 62 5.46 15.40 -10.26
CA PRO A 62 5.40 14.14 -11.00
C PRO A 62 6.78 13.54 -11.34
N ASP A 63 7.77 14.38 -11.63
CA ASP A 63 9.14 13.93 -11.89
C ASP A 63 9.78 13.28 -10.66
N ASP A 64 9.48 13.80 -9.47
CA ASP A 64 10.00 13.29 -8.20
C ASP A 64 9.36 11.96 -7.83
N ILE A 65 8.08 11.79 -8.16
CA ILE A 65 7.38 10.51 -8.05
C ILE A 65 7.99 9.49 -9.00
N ALA A 66 8.26 9.85 -10.25
CA ALA A 66 8.90 8.96 -11.24
C ALA A 66 10.31 8.54 -10.80
N LEU A 67 11.11 9.48 -10.28
CA LEU A 67 12.43 9.21 -9.72
C LEU A 67 12.37 8.29 -8.50
N TYR A 68 11.36 8.45 -7.64
CA TYR A 68 11.14 7.59 -6.49
C TYR A 68 10.75 6.16 -6.91
N ILE A 69 9.86 6.02 -7.89
CA ILE A 69 9.46 4.73 -8.45
C ILE A 69 10.67 3.99 -9.03
N ARG A 70 11.48 4.69 -9.84
CA ARG A 70 12.71 4.12 -10.40
C ARG A 70 13.67 3.68 -9.30
N HIS A 71 13.84 4.50 -8.26
CA HIS A 71 14.66 4.13 -7.09
C HIS A 71 14.11 2.88 -6.37
N CYS A 72 12.79 2.75 -6.23
CA CYS A 72 12.18 1.57 -5.63
C CYS A 72 12.42 0.29 -6.46
N ALA A 73 12.28 0.38 -7.78
CA ALA A 73 12.49 -0.77 -8.67
C ALA A 73 13.97 -1.15 -8.77
N GLU A 74 14.85 -0.20 -9.05
CA GLU A 74 16.25 -0.49 -9.41
C GLU A 74 17.18 -0.55 -8.20
N LYS A 75 16.99 0.31 -7.20
CA LYS A 75 17.90 0.42 -6.06
C LYS A 75 17.45 -0.41 -4.86
N GLN A 76 16.15 -0.56 -4.66
CA GLN A 76 15.59 -1.41 -3.59
C GLN A 76 15.19 -2.80 -4.08
N GLY A 77 15.17 -3.04 -5.40
CA GLY A 77 14.79 -4.35 -5.96
C GLY A 77 13.34 -4.74 -5.64
N LEU A 78 12.45 -3.76 -5.43
CA LEU A 78 11.08 -4.04 -5.03
C LEU A 78 10.28 -4.64 -6.19
N LYS A 79 9.44 -5.62 -5.86
CA LYS A 79 8.47 -6.17 -6.80
C LYS A 79 7.51 -5.09 -7.29
N ILE A 80 7.08 -5.22 -8.54
CA ILE A 80 6.13 -4.30 -9.20
C ILE A 80 4.88 -4.08 -8.33
N SER A 81 4.33 -5.13 -7.71
CA SER A 81 3.17 -5.03 -6.82
C SER A 81 3.40 -4.13 -5.61
N THR A 82 4.62 -4.10 -5.07
CA THR A 82 4.99 -3.24 -3.94
C THR A 82 5.19 -1.80 -4.39
N VAL A 83 5.78 -1.59 -5.57
CA VAL A 83 5.95 -0.27 -6.18
C VAL A 83 4.60 0.38 -6.49
N GLN A 84 3.66 -0.40 -7.04
CA GLN A 84 2.29 0.06 -7.30
C GLN A 84 1.57 0.45 -6.01
N ARG A 85 1.68 -0.37 -4.95
CA ARG A 85 1.08 -0.05 -3.64
C ARG A 85 1.64 1.26 -3.05
N ARG A 86 2.95 1.48 -3.18
CA ARG A 86 3.60 2.74 -2.76
C ARG A 86 3.09 3.94 -3.55
N LEU A 87 2.88 3.78 -4.86
CA LEU A 87 2.31 4.84 -5.69
C LEU A 87 0.89 5.17 -5.24
N SER A 88 0.04 4.16 -4.99
CA SER A 88 -1.31 4.39 -4.44
C SER A 88 -1.26 5.12 -3.11
N ALA A 89 -0.36 4.74 -2.20
CA ALA A 89 -0.21 5.43 -0.92
C ALA A 89 0.24 6.90 -1.06
N ILE A 90 0.99 7.25 -2.10
CA ILE A 90 1.40 8.63 -2.42
C ILE A 90 0.26 9.42 -3.05
N SER A 91 -0.59 8.81 -3.88
CA SER A 91 -1.71 9.50 -4.54
C SER A 91 -2.92 9.73 -3.62
N GLU A 92 -3.04 8.96 -2.55
CA GLU A 92 -4.12 9.07 -1.54
C GLU A 92 -3.75 10.03 -0.38
N ALA A 93 -2.53 10.55 -0.35
CA ALA A 93 -2.01 11.47 0.66
C ALA A 93 -2.29 12.94 0.31
#